data_AF-A0A0R3KV26-F1
#
_entry.id   AF-A0A0R3KV26-F1
#
_cell.length_a   1.000
_cell.length_b   1.000
_cell.length_c   1.000
_cell.angle_alpha   90.00
_cell.angle_beta   90.00
_cell.angle_gamma   90.00
#
_symmetry.space_group_name_H-M   'P 1'
#
loop_
_entity.id
_entity.type
_entity.pdbx_description
1 polymer ?
#
loop_
_entity_poly.entity_id
_entity_poly.type
_entity_poly.pdbx_seq_one_letter_code
_entity_poly.pdbx_strand_id
1 'polypeptide(L)' 'MLHRQPVCTLGALATLDSDEIVEGYLDGRENFPCGDNRSRSYWHGRRNGMMDGGHMDRDWASSMLAKQYVEKRR' A
#
# COMPACT_ATOMS: atom_id res chain seq x y z
N MET A 1 -13.81 8.19 3.92
CA MET A 1 -12.41 8.53 3.51
C MET A 1 -11.32 7.74 4.26
N LEU A 2 -11.64 6.95 5.29
CA LEU A 2 -10.63 6.23 6.11
C LEU A 2 -9.76 5.23 5.34
N HIS A 3 -10.25 4.67 4.22
CA HIS A 3 -9.53 3.63 3.47
C HIS A 3 -8.27 4.14 2.76
N ARG A 4 -8.12 5.45 2.54
CA ARG A 4 -6.93 6.04 1.90
C ARG A 4 -5.87 6.50 2.89
N GLN A 5 -6.08 6.33 4.20
CA GLN A 5 -5.06 6.65 5.18
C GLN A 5 -3.87 5.70 5.00
N PRO A 6 -2.65 6.22 4.72
CA PRO A 6 -1.48 5.40 4.50
C PRO A 6 -1.18 4.48 5.69
N VAL A 7 -0.73 3.26 5.40
CA VAL A 7 -0.29 2.31 6.41
C VAL A 7 1.20 2.53 6.66
N CYS A 8 1.55 2.81 7.92
CA CYS A 8 2.92 3.14 8.33
C CYS A 8 3.44 2.29 9.51
N THR A 9 2.68 1.29 9.96
CA THR A 9 3.07 0.39 11.05
C THR A 9 2.81 -1.08 10.70
N LEU A 10 3.61 -1.98 11.28
CA LEU A 10 3.41 -3.43 11.09
C LEU A 10 2.07 -3.92 11.65
N GLY A 11 1.58 -3.31 12.73
CA GLY A 11 0.28 -3.65 13.31
C GLY A 11 -0.87 -3.34 12.35
N ALA A 12 -0.83 -2.18 11.68
CA ALA A 12 -1.83 -1.83 10.68
C ALA A 12 -1.68 -2.64 9.39
N LEU A 13 -0.46 -3.05 9.01
CA LEU A 13 -0.24 -3.96 7.90
C LEU A 13 -0.83 -5.35 8.17
N ALA A 14 -0.71 -5.85 9.40
CA ALA A 14 -1.18 -7.18 9.79
C ALA A 14 -2.71 -7.36 9.75
N THR A 15 -3.48 -6.26 9.70
CA THR A 15 -4.95 -6.31 9.61
C THR A 15 -5.47 -6.30 8.18
N LEU A 16 -4.58 -6.21 7.18
CA LEU A 16 -4.98 -6.10 5.78
C LEU A 16 -5.18 -7.47 5.13
N ASP A 17 -6.10 -7.51 4.18
CA ASP A 17 -6.31 -8.65 3.30
C ASP A 17 -5.22 -8.70 2.23
N SER A 18 -4.52 -9.83 2.15
CA SER A 18 -3.40 -10.00 1.21
C SER A 18 -3.86 -10.09 -0.25
N ASP A 19 -5.02 -10.67 -0.52
CA ASP A 19 -5.52 -10.84 -1.89
C ASP A 19 -5.92 -9.47 -2.48
N GLU A 20 -6.60 -8.65 -1.67
CA GLU A 20 -6.91 -7.27 -2.05
C GLU A 20 -5.65 -6.39 -2.19
N ILE A 21 -4.60 -6.62 -1.39
CA ILE A 21 -3.31 -5.93 -1.57
C ILE A 21 -2.71 -6.28 -2.92
N VAL A 22 -2.73 -7.56 -3.31
CA VAL A 22 -2.19 -8.02 -4.60
C VAL A 22 -2.98 -7.41 -5.76
N GLU A 23 -4.32 -7.45 -5.70
CA GLU A 23 -5.18 -6.79 -6.70
C GLU A 23 -4.82 -5.31 -6.83
N GLY A 24 -4.77 -4.59 -5.71
CA GLY A 24 -4.42 -3.18 -5.68
C GLY A 24 -3.04 -2.92 -6.26
N TYR A 25 -2.04 -3.72 -5.90
CA TYR A 25 -0.66 -3.57 -6.38
C TYR A 25 -0.57 -3.66 -7.90
N LEU A 26 -1.21 -4.66 -8.50
CA LEU A 26 -1.23 -4.84 -9.95
C LEU A 26 -1.89 -3.65 -10.65
N ASP A 27 -3.05 -3.22 -10.18
CA ASP A 27 -3.75 -2.04 -10.71
C ASP A 27 -2.92 -0.75 -10.58
N GLY A 28 -2.25 -0.57 -9.43
CA GLY A 28 -1.42 0.60 -9.16
C GLY A 28 -0.17 0.66 -10.02
N ARG A 29 0.45 -0.49 -10.27
CA ARG A 29 1.67 -0.60 -11.08
C ARG A 29 1.46 -0.24 -12.54
N GLU A 30 0.30 -0.57 -13.09
CA GLU A 30 -0.11 -0.18 -14.46
C GLU A 30 -0.87 1.18 -14.48
N ASN A 31 -1.00 1.83 -13.32
CA ASN A 31 -1.77 3.06 -13.11
C ASN A 31 -3.21 3.01 -13.64
N PHE A 32 -3.88 1.86 -13.47
CA PHE A 32 -5.28 1.74 -13.86
C PHE A 32 -6.19 2.64 -13.01
N PRO A 33 -7.24 3.23 -13.61
CA PRO A 33 -8.22 3.99 -12.88
C PRO A 33 -9.00 3.07 -11.93
N CYS A 34 -9.26 3.54 -10.71
CA CYS A 34 -10.11 2.83 -9.76
C CYS A 34 -11.09 3.81 -9.11
N GLY A 35 -12.26 3.30 -8.73
CA GLY A 35 -13.25 4.06 -7.97
C GLY A 35 -12.90 4.21 -6.49
N ASP A 36 -13.73 4.97 -5.78
CA ASP A 36 -13.56 5.25 -4.36
C ASP A 36 -14.07 4.14 -3.43
N ASN A 37 -14.81 3.18 -3.96
CA ASN A 37 -15.43 2.05 -3.29
C ASN A 37 -14.46 0.87 -3.03
N ARG A 38 -13.19 1.17 -2.75
CA ARG A 38 -12.14 0.17 -2.52
C ARG A 38 -11.74 0.12 -1.05
N SER A 39 -11.30 -1.06 -0.61
CA SER A 39 -10.89 -1.32 0.77
C SER A 39 -9.56 -0.64 1.11
N ARG A 40 -9.22 -0.60 2.40
CA ARG A 40 -7.91 -0.14 2.85
C ARG A 40 -6.76 -1.03 2.35
N SER A 41 -7.00 -2.33 2.27
CA SER A 41 -6.03 -3.33 1.76
C SER A 41 -5.69 -3.05 0.31
N TYR A 42 -6.71 -2.85 -0.53
CA TYR A 42 -6.54 -2.48 -1.94
C TYR A 42 -5.76 -1.17 -2.08
N TRP A 43 -6.14 -0.12 -1.34
CA TRP A 43 -5.43 1.17 -1.42
C TRP A 43 -3.97 1.08 -0.97
N HIS A 44 -3.66 0.24 0.02
CA HIS A 44 -2.29 -0.02 0.42
C HIS A 44 -1.48 -0.65 -0.73
N GLY A 45 -2.01 -1.71 -1.33
CA GLY A 45 -1.42 -2.36 -2.50
C GLY A 45 -1.22 -1.40 -3.65
N ARG A 46 -2.29 -0.68 -4.05
CA ARG A 46 -2.27 0.27 -5.16
C ARG A 46 -1.23 1.36 -4.99
N ARG A 47 -1.10 1.88 -3.77
CA ARG A 47 -0.10 2.89 -3.47
C ARG A 47 1.33 2.36 -3.64
N ASN A 48 1.61 1.15 -3.17
CA ASN A 48 2.91 0.51 -3.36
C ASN A 48 3.17 0.24 -4.85
N GLY A 49 2.17 -0.26 -5.59
CA GLY A 49 2.26 -0.48 -7.02
C GLY A 49 2.55 0.80 -7.81
N MET A 50 1.85 1.89 -7.51
CA MET A 50 2.10 3.20 -8.13
C MET A 50 3.51 3.72 -7.89
N MET A 51 4.07 3.51 -6.69
CA MET A 51 5.45 3.91 -6.39
C MET A 51 6.46 3.10 -7.19
N ASP A 52 6.27 1.78 -7.23
CA ASP A 52 7.17 0.88 -7.95
C ASP A 52 7.05 1.05 -9.48
N GLY A 53 5.87 1.42 -9.97
CA GLY A 53 5.62 1.78 -11.37
C GLY A 53 6.08 3.20 -11.77
N GLY A 54 6.57 4.01 -10.82
CA GLY A 54 7.02 5.38 -11.08
C GLY A 54 5.90 6.40 -11.29
N HIS A 55 4.67 6.07 -10.86
CA HIS A 55 3.49 6.92 -10.95
C HIS A 55 3.26 7.76 -9.67
N MET A 56 4.00 7.49 -8.60
CA MET A 56 3.94 8.20 -7.34
C MET A 56 5.32 8.22 -6.66
N ASP A 57 5.71 9.35 -6.09
CA ASP A 57 6.91 9.41 -5.27
C ASP A 57 6.74 8.66 -3.95
N ARG A 58 7.84 8.05 -3.47
CA ARG A 58 7.88 7.45 -2.13
C ARG A 58 7.69 8.53 -1.07
N ASP A 59 6.93 8.20 -0.03
CA ASP A 59 6.64 9.12 1.07
C ASP A 59 7.17 8.60 2.42
N TRP A 60 6.92 9.39 3.46
CA TRP A 60 7.26 9.02 4.83
C TRP A 60 6.57 7.72 5.28
N ALA A 61 5.29 7.50 4.95
CA ALA A 61 4.54 6.33 5.43
C ALA A 61 5.10 5.01 4.87
N SER A 62 5.39 4.98 3.56
CA SER A 62 6.04 3.84 2.90
C SER A 62 7.45 3.59 3.45
N SER A 63 8.23 4.66 3.65
CA SER A 63 9.57 4.56 4.24
C SER A 63 9.55 4.04 5.67
N MET A 64 8.61 4.48 6.50
CA MET A 64 8.47 4.05 7.89
C MET A 64 8.07 2.58 7.98
N LEU A 65 7.12 2.13 7.16
CA LEU A 65 6.70 0.74 7.12
C LEU A 65 7.85 -0.18 6.66
N ALA A 66 8.58 0.22 5.61
CA ALA A 66 9.74 -0.53 5.11
C ALA A 66 10.81 -0.68 6.19
N LYS A 67 11.12 0.40 6.92
CA LYS A 67 12.05 0.37 8.05
C LYS A 67 11.64 -0.67 9.11
N GLN A 68 10.40 -0.63 9.59
CA GLN A 68 9.91 -1.59 10.59
C GLN A 68 9.98 -3.04 10.09
N TYR A 69 9.67 -3.26 8.80
CA TYR A 69 9.71 -4.59 8.21
C TYR A 69 11.14 -5.14 8.14
N VAL A 70 12.13 -4.31 7.78
CA VAL A 70 13.55 -4.69 7.79
C VAL A 70 14.03 -4.98 9.22
N GLU A 71 13.66 -4.15 10.20
CA GLU A 71 14.02 -4.34 11.60
C GLU A 71 13.46 -5.65 12.18
N LYS A 72 12.22 -6.02 11.84
CA LYS A 72 11.61 -7.28 12.27
C LYS A 72 12.28 -8.54 11.68
N ARG A 73 12.98 -8.42 10.55
CA ARG A 73 13.62 -9.55 9.85
C ARG A 73 15.09 -9.75 10.20
N ARG A 74 15.68 -8.87 11.01
CA ARG A 74 17.02 -9.00 11.57
C ARG A 74 16.98 -9.83 12.84
#